data_AF-A0A265QAB7-F1
#
_entry.id   AF-A0A265QAB7-F1
#
_cell.length_a   1.000
_cell.length_b   1.000
_cell.length_c   1.000
_cell.angle_alpha   90.00
_cell.angle_beta   90.00
_cell.angle_gamma   90.00
#
_symmetry.space_group_name_H-M   'P 1'
#
loop_
_entity.id
_entity.type
_entity.pdbx_description
1 polymer ?
#
loop_
_entity_poly.entity_id
_entity_poly.type
_entity_poly.pdbx_seq_one_letter_code
_entity_poly.pdbx_strand_id
1 'polypeptide(L)'
;MGETSGSQSEYVIMSLRNGENVAVMGESSIGADGDAISLPLPGGNKIYFTSLGIYTKEGGQTQRVGLTPDIYIKKTVEGIKEGRDEYIEEAIKYILGEK
;
A
#
# COMPACT_ATOMS: atom_id res chain seq x y z
N MET A 1 -3.20 4.91 -1.98
CA MET A 1 -2.23 4.17 -1.14
C MET A 1 -1.20 5.17 -0.62
N GLY A 2 -0.48 4.85 0.45
CA GLY A 2 0.64 5.68 0.90
C GLY A 2 1.65 4.87 1.70
N GLU A 3 2.70 5.55 2.20
CA GLU A 3 3.84 4.95 2.93
C GLU A 3 3.47 4.16 4.18
N THR A 4 2.28 4.37 4.74
CA THR A 4 1.75 3.63 5.91
C THR A 4 0.87 2.44 5.53
N SER A 5 0.60 2.25 4.24
CA SER A 5 -0.12 1.06 3.76
C SER A 5 0.77 -0.15 3.90
N GLY A 6 0.28 -1.19 4.59
CA GLY A 6 1.02 -2.42 4.83
C GLY A 6 0.09 -3.59 5.07
N SER A 7 0.60 -4.82 4.96
CA SER A 7 -0.13 -6.04 5.29
C SER A 7 -1.44 -6.15 4.48
N GLN A 8 -2.59 -6.34 5.13
CA GLN A 8 -3.88 -6.48 4.46
C GLN A 8 -4.17 -5.37 3.42
N SER A 9 -3.76 -4.13 3.68
CA SER A 9 -3.95 -3.03 2.73
C SER A 9 -3.24 -3.30 1.41
N GLU A 10 -2.02 -3.86 1.45
CA GLU A 10 -1.26 -4.23 0.26
C GLU A 10 -1.95 -5.39 -0.49
N TYR A 11 -2.37 -6.42 0.24
CA TYR A 11 -3.05 -7.58 -0.33
C TYR A 11 -4.35 -7.20 -1.06
N VAL A 12 -5.16 -6.32 -0.46
CA VAL A 12 -6.41 -5.81 -1.06
C VAL A 12 -6.09 -4.96 -2.30
N ILE A 13 -5.06 -4.12 -2.25
CA ILE A 13 -4.65 -3.30 -3.40
C ILE A 13 -4.22 -4.19 -4.57
N MET A 14 -3.42 -5.22 -4.32
CA MET A 14 -3.04 -6.19 -5.36
C MET A 14 -4.26 -6.88 -5.97
N SER A 15 -5.22 -7.26 -5.15
CA SER A 15 -6.46 -7.89 -5.61
C SER A 15 -7.26 -6.93 -6.51
N LEU A 16 -7.51 -5.70 -6.05
CA LEU A 16 -8.29 -4.69 -6.77
C LEU A 16 -7.61 -4.22 -8.06
N ARG A 17 -6.27 -4.12 -8.07
CA ARG A 17 -5.48 -3.67 -9.24
C ARG A 17 -5.70 -4.54 -10.49
N ASN A 18 -6.22 -5.75 -10.35
CA ASN A 18 -6.56 -6.61 -11.50
C ASN A 18 -7.85 -6.20 -12.24
N GLY A 19 -8.59 -5.19 -11.78
CA GLY A 19 -9.81 -4.70 -12.43
C GLY A 19 -9.55 -3.86 -13.69
N GLU A 20 -10.47 -3.88 -14.66
CA GLU A 20 -10.32 -3.19 -15.94
C GLU A 20 -10.22 -1.65 -15.83
N ASN A 21 -10.89 -1.05 -14.86
CA ASN A 21 -10.97 0.41 -14.67
C ASN A 21 -10.48 0.83 -13.28
N VAL A 22 -9.35 0.26 -12.85
CA VAL A 22 -8.74 0.55 -11.55
C VAL A 22 -7.39 1.21 -11.76
N ALA A 23 -7.12 2.28 -11.00
CA ALA A 23 -5.79 2.89 -10.88
C ALA A 23 -5.43 2.99 -9.39
N VAL A 24 -4.23 2.55 -9.03
CA VAL A 24 -3.67 2.73 -7.70
C VAL A 24 -2.83 4.00 -7.70
N MET A 25 -3.26 4.99 -6.91
CA MET A 25 -2.62 6.30 -6.84
C MET A 25 -2.05 6.58 -5.45
N GLY A 26 -1.02 7.42 -5.35
CA GLY A 26 -0.40 7.86 -4.09
C GLY A 26 1.09 7.55 -4.02
N GLU A 27 1.56 7.08 -2.87
CA GLU A 27 2.97 6.70 -2.66
C GLU A 27 3.14 5.18 -2.55
N SER A 28 4.38 4.71 -2.61
CA SER A 28 4.72 3.30 -2.40
C SER A 28 4.32 2.85 -1.00
N SER A 29 3.82 1.62 -0.87
CA SER A 29 3.55 0.99 0.43
C SER A 29 4.84 0.55 1.14
N ILE A 30 4.70 0.11 2.38
CA ILE A 30 5.84 -0.25 3.24
C ILE A 30 6.48 -1.61 2.90
N GLY A 31 5.76 -2.50 2.22
CA GLY A 31 6.22 -3.86 1.93
C GLY A 31 6.22 -4.74 3.17
N ALA A 32 5.06 -4.89 3.80
CA ALA A 32 4.86 -5.72 4.99
C ALA A 32 3.71 -6.75 4.79
N ASP A 33 3.53 -7.23 3.56
CA ASP A 33 2.50 -8.20 3.21
C ASP A 33 2.96 -9.64 3.39
N GLY A 34 2.23 -10.43 4.20
CA GLY A 34 2.61 -11.81 4.48
C GLY A 34 2.08 -12.42 5.78
N ASP A 35 0.88 -12.04 6.22
CA ASP A 35 0.16 -12.62 7.36
C ASP A 35 0.98 -12.86 8.62
N ALA A 36 0.89 -11.91 9.56
CA ALA A 36 1.53 -12.05 10.86
C ALA A 36 0.83 -13.15 11.68
N ILE A 37 1.61 -14.15 12.11
CA ILE A 37 1.14 -15.15 13.06
C ILE A 37 1.84 -14.99 14.40
N SER A 38 1.15 -15.43 15.45
CA SER A 38 1.69 -15.47 16.81
C SER A 38 2.04 -16.89 17.19
N LEU A 39 3.28 -17.13 17.62
CA LEU A 39 3.70 -18.39 18.22
C LEU A 39 3.82 -18.21 19.74
N PRO A 40 2.94 -18.84 20.54
CA PRO A 40 3.06 -18.82 21.99
C PRO A 40 4.29 -19.61 22.45
N LEU A 41 4.99 -19.07 23.45
CA LEU A 41 6.16 -19.64 24.09
C LEU A 41 5.90 -19.91 25.58
N PRO A 42 6.69 -20.78 26.23
CA PRO A 42 6.63 -20.98 27.67
C PRO A 42 6.78 -19.67 28.47
N GLY A 43 6.17 -19.64 29.66
CA GLY A 43 6.21 -18.47 30.54
C GLY A 43 5.30 -17.30 30.09
N GLY A 44 4.35 -17.55 29.18
CA GLY A 44 3.39 -16.54 28.71
C GLY A 44 3.92 -15.61 27.62
N ASN A 45 5.15 -15.85 27.14
CA ASN A 45 5.74 -15.08 26.05
C ASN A 45 5.12 -15.43 24.69
N LYS A 46 5.25 -14.55 23.71
CA LYS A 46 4.83 -14.80 22.32
C LYS A 46 5.83 -14.15 21.38
N ILE A 47 6.07 -14.78 20.24
CA ILE A 47 6.75 -14.16 19.10
C ILE A 47 5.75 -13.91 17.98
N TYR A 48 5.99 -12.85 17.22
CA TYR A 48 5.23 -12.53 16.00
C TYR A 48 6.18 -12.55 14.82
N PHE A 49 5.74 -13.17 13.72
CA PHE A 49 6.49 -13.19 12.48
C PHE A 49 5.56 -13.29 11.28
N THR A 50 6.03 -12.78 10.15
CA THR A 50 5.42 -12.95 8.82
C THR A 50 5.48 -14.42 8.43
N SER A 51 4.33 -15.02 8.14
CA SER A 51 4.24 -16.45 7.82
C SER A 51 4.22 -16.77 6.33
N LEU A 52 3.90 -15.79 5.48
CA LEU A 52 3.76 -15.96 4.05
C LEU A 52 4.71 -15.05 3.28
N GLY A 53 5.28 -15.57 2.19
CA GLY A 53 5.91 -14.74 1.16
C GLY A 53 4.88 -14.38 0.11
N ILE A 54 4.44 -13.12 0.09
CA ILE A 54 3.54 -12.61 -0.95
C ILE A 54 4.36 -12.08 -2.11
N TYR A 55 3.93 -12.42 -3.32
CA TYR A 55 4.58 -12.02 -4.57
C TYR A 55 3.56 -11.40 -5.50
N THR A 56 4.00 -10.44 -6.31
CA THR A 56 3.17 -9.91 -7.41
C THR A 56 2.84 -11.00 -8.41
N LYS A 57 1.86 -10.76 -9.28
CA LYS A 57 1.48 -11.70 -10.35
C LYS A 57 2.66 -12.07 -11.26
N GLU A 58 3.60 -11.15 -11.43
CA GLU A 58 4.83 -11.30 -12.22
C GLU A 58 5.95 -12.01 -11.44
N GLY A 59 5.71 -12.40 -10.18
CA GLY A 59 6.69 -13.03 -9.30
C GLY A 59 7.61 -12.04 -8.58
N GLY A 60 7.30 -10.75 -8.57
CA GLY A 60 8.07 -9.73 -7.85
C GLY A 60 7.89 -9.82 -6.34
N GLN A 61 8.95 -9.55 -5.57
CA GLN A 61 8.91 -9.53 -4.10
C GLN A 61 8.12 -8.31 -3.60
N THR A 62 7.21 -8.50 -2.64
CA THR A 62 6.53 -7.38 -1.94
C THR A 62 7.22 -7.01 -0.64
N GLN A 63 7.69 -8.00 0.14
CA GLN A 63 8.30 -7.77 1.44
C GLN A 63 9.53 -6.86 1.34
N ARG A 64 9.60 -5.80 2.16
CA ARG A 64 10.60 -4.72 2.15
C ARG A 64 10.72 -3.88 0.86
N VAL A 65 9.90 -4.15 -0.15
CA VAL A 65 9.88 -3.43 -1.43
C VAL A 65 8.63 -2.56 -1.51
N GLY A 66 7.50 -3.10 -1.05
CA GLY A 66 6.19 -2.49 -1.20
C GLY A 66 5.64 -2.66 -2.61
N LEU A 67 4.49 -2.05 -2.80
CA LEU A 67 3.80 -1.92 -4.08
C LEU A 67 4.07 -0.52 -4.62
N THR A 68 4.46 -0.43 -5.87
CA THR A 68 4.55 0.85 -6.59
C THR A 68 3.15 1.23 -7.09
N PRO A 69 2.69 2.48 -6.89
CA PRO A 69 1.43 2.95 -7.46
C PRO A 69 1.53 3.06 -9.00
N ASP A 70 0.40 3.00 -9.67
CA ASP A 70 0.32 3.26 -11.11
C ASP A 70 0.52 4.76 -11.40
N ILE A 71 0.06 5.62 -10.48
CA ILE A 71 0.22 7.07 -10.52
C ILE A 71 0.83 7.53 -9.20
N TYR A 72 2.08 8.01 -9.26
CA TYR A 72 2.78 8.52 -8.08
C TYR A 72 2.29 9.94 -7.73
N ILE A 73 1.88 10.13 -6.48
CA ILE A 73 1.49 11.42 -5.91
C ILE A 73 2.19 11.54 -4.57
N LYS A 74 2.78 12.69 -4.27
CA LYS A 74 3.44 12.94 -3.00
C LYS A 74 2.79 14.13 -2.30
N LYS A 75 2.48 13.97 -1.02
CA LYS A 75 1.99 15.08 -0.20
C LYS A 75 3.08 16.12 -0.01
N THR A 76 2.71 17.39 -0.03
CA THR A 76 3.65 18.50 0.15
C THR A 76 3.49 19.11 1.54
N VAL A 77 4.57 19.69 2.06
CA VAL A 77 4.51 20.41 3.34
C VAL A 77 3.57 21.61 3.22
N GLU A 78 3.58 22.29 2.09
CA GLU A 78 2.71 23.41 1.75
C GLU A 78 1.24 22.97 1.70
N GLY A 79 0.92 21.87 1.01
CA GLY A 79 -0.43 21.32 0.96
C GLY A 79 -0.97 20.96 2.35
N ILE A 80 -0.14 20.33 3.20
CA ILE A 80 -0.51 20.05 4.59
C ILE A 80 -0.81 21.34 5.37
N LYS A 81 0.02 22.39 5.21
CA LYS A 81 -0.20 23.69 5.87
C LYS A 81 -1.48 24.38 5.39
N GLU A 82 -1.83 24.20 4.12
CA GLU A 82 -3.02 24.77 3.47
C GLU A 82 -4.29 23.93 3.69
N GLY A 83 -4.17 22.75 4.33
CA GLY A 83 -5.30 21.83 4.52
C GLY A 83 -5.74 21.12 3.24
N ARG A 84 -4.87 21.05 2.22
CA ARG A 84 -5.09 20.32 0.98
C ARG A 84 -4.72 18.85 1.14
N ASP A 85 -5.34 18.00 0.34
CA ASP A 85 -4.96 16.60 0.21
C ASP A 85 -4.69 16.30 -1.27
N GLU A 86 -3.41 16.27 -1.62
CA GLU A 86 -2.98 16.06 -3.01
C GLU A 86 -3.44 14.69 -3.54
N TYR A 87 -3.63 13.68 -2.68
CA TYR A 87 -4.14 12.40 -3.16
C TYR A 87 -5.58 12.53 -3.66
N ILE A 88 -6.41 13.30 -2.96
CA ILE A 88 -7.81 13.52 -3.34
C ILE A 88 -7.89 14.45 -4.55
N GLU A 89 -7.12 15.54 -4.56
CA GLU A 89 -7.11 16.50 -5.67
C GLU A 89 -6.71 15.83 -7.00
N GLU A 90 -5.63 15.05 -7.00
CA GLU A 90 -5.18 14.34 -8.20
C GLU A 90 -6.12 13.20 -8.59
N ALA A 91 -6.76 12.52 -7.62
CA ALA A 91 -7.77 11.51 -7.93
C ALA A 91 -9.00 12.12 -8.63
N ILE A 92 -9.45 13.31 -8.21
CA ILE A 92 -10.56 14.02 -8.86
C ILE A 92 -10.17 14.40 -10.30
N LYS A 93 -8.99 15.00 -10.50
CA LYS A 93 -8.50 15.35 -11.85
C LYS A 93 -8.45 14.13 -12.77
N TYR A 94 -7.90 13.03 -12.27
CA TYR A 94 -7.82 11.77 -12.99
C TYR A 94 -9.20 11.25 -13.42
N ILE A 95 -10.19 11.26 -12.50
CA ILE A 95 -11.55 10.80 -12.78
C ILE A 95 -12.27 11.71 -13.79
N LEU A 96 -12.06 13.03 -13.71
CA LEU A 96 -12.66 14.01 -14.62
C LEU A 96 -11.96 14.08 -15.99
N GLY A 97 -10.81 13.41 -16.16
CA GLY A 97 -10.02 13.44 -17.38
C GLY A 97 -9.26 14.76 -17.60
N GLU A 98 -9.04 15.51 -16.53
CA GLU A 98 -8.23 16.73 -16.54
C GLU A 98 -6.75 16.34 -16.54
N LYS A 99 -6.00 16.80 -17.55
CA LYS A 99 -4.57 16.53 -17.70
C LYS A 99 -3.72 17.41 -16.80
#